data_AF-A0A2N1UPW2-F1
#
_entry.id   AF-A0A2N1UPW2-F1
#
_cell.length_a   1.000
_cell.length_b   1.000
_cell.length_c   1.000
_cell.angle_alpha   90.00
_cell.angle_beta   90.00
_cell.angle_gamma   90.00
#
_symmetry.space_group_name_H-M   'P 1'
#
loop_
_entity.id
_entity.type
_entity.pdbx_description
1 polymer ?
#
loop_
_entity_poly.entity_id
_entity_poly.type
_entity_poly.pdbx_seq_one_letter_code
_entity_poly.pdbx_strand_id
1 'polypeptide(L)'
;MAFDKNILLEPINRNNPITIQILGICSALAVTSKLNTSVVMGLAVIVVMGFANLIISLMRDYIPSKVRIIIEMLVIASLVIVVDQVLKAYAYQLSKQLSVFVGLIITNCIVLGRLEAFAM
;
A
#
# COMPACT_ATOMS: atom_id res chain seq x y z
N MET A 1 -13.75 -0.08 26.87
CA MET A 1 -12.76 -0.39 25.82
C MET A 1 -11.42 0.18 26.30
N ALA A 2 -10.70 -0.56 27.13
CA ALA A 2 -9.41 -0.11 27.64
C ALA A 2 -8.38 -0.18 26.49
N PHE A 3 -7.72 0.93 26.21
CA PHE A 3 -6.62 1.00 25.25
C PHE A 3 -5.44 0.20 25.81
N ASP A 4 -5.33 -1.05 25.41
CA ASP A 4 -4.22 -1.91 25.78
C ASP A 4 -2.97 -1.48 25.00
N LYS A 5 -1.96 -0.97 25.72
CA LYS A 5 -0.72 -0.41 25.14
C LYS A 5 0.03 -1.42 24.26
N ASN A 6 -0.25 -2.72 24.45
CA ASN A 6 0.35 -3.79 23.66
C ASN A 6 -0.08 -3.75 22.19
N ILE A 7 -1.31 -3.34 21.87
CA ILE A 7 -1.82 -3.27 20.49
C ILE A 7 -1.05 -2.24 19.64
N LEU A 8 -0.60 -1.14 20.27
CA LEU A 8 0.19 -0.10 19.59
C LEU A 8 1.67 -0.48 19.43
N LEU A 9 2.21 -1.31 20.32
CA LEU A 9 3.62 -1.70 20.37
C LEU A 9 3.91 -3.06 19.71
N GLU A 10 2.91 -3.92 19.55
CA GLU A 10 3.01 -5.20 18.85
C GLU A 10 3.51 -5.12 17.40
N PRO A 11 3.00 -4.20 16.54
CA PRO A 11 3.48 -4.11 15.16
C PRO A 11 4.94 -3.66 15.05
N ILE A 12 5.53 -3.08 16.11
CA ILE A 12 6.93 -2.65 16.10
C ILE A 12 7.90 -3.74 16.56
N ASN A 13 7.45 -4.66 17.42
CA ASN A 13 8.35 -5.61 18.08
C ASN A 13 8.08 -7.07 17.70
N ARG A 14 6.83 -7.54 17.82
CA ARG A 14 6.49 -8.97 17.77
C ARG A 14 5.71 -9.38 16.53
N ASN A 15 5.09 -8.44 15.83
CA ASN A 15 4.28 -8.71 14.64
C ASN A 15 4.57 -7.71 13.51
N ASN A 16 5.86 -7.42 13.28
CA ASN A 16 6.29 -6.50 12.23
C ASN A 16 6.05 -7.13 10.84
N PRO A 17 5.22 -6.52 9.98
CA PRO A 17 4.89 -7.06 8.67
C PRO A 17 6.11 -7.26 7.76
N ILE A 18 7.16 -6.45 7.90
CA ILE A 18 8.32 -6.50 7.00
C ILE A 18 9.32 -7.57 7.45
N THR A 19 9.66 -7.60 8.73
CA THR A 19 10.71 -8.50 9.27
C THR A 19 10.20 -9.89 9.59
N ILE A 20 8.99 -10.00 10.15
CA ILE A 20 8.44 -11.26 10.66
C ILE A 20 7.49 -11.90 9.65
N GLN A 21 6.66 -11.10 9.00
CA GLN A 21 5.68 -11.59 8.01
C GLN A 21 6.21 -11.60 6.57
N ILE A 22 7.38 -10.98 6.33
CA ILE A 22 8.08 -10.93 5.03
C ILE A 22 7.21 -10.27 3.93
N LEU A 23 6.25 -9.43 4.33
CA LEU A 23 5.42 -8.66 3.41
C LEU A 23 6.06 -7.29 3.11
N GLY A 24 6.16 -6.94 1.83
CA GLY A 24 6.61 -5.62 1.37
C GLY A 24 8.14 -5.42 1.35
N ILE A 25 8.91 -6.49 1.53
CA ILE A 25 10.38 -6.46 1.57
C ILE A 25 11.00 -5.84 0.30
N CYS A 26 10.45 -6.12 -0.88
CA CYS A 26 10.91 -5.58 -2.16
C CYS A 26 10.94 -4.03 -2.19
N SER A 27 9.84 -3.41 -1.76
CA SER A 27 9.73 -1.96 -1.66
C SER A 27 10.59 -1.36 -0.54
N ALA A 28 10.71 -2.07 0.59
CA ALA A 28 11.51 -1.62 1.72
C ALA A 28 13.00 -1.54 1.36
N LEU A 29 13.54 -2.57 0.70
CA LEU A 29 14.93 -2.60 0.22
C LEU A 29 15.20 -1.53 -0.86
N ALA A 30 14.28 -1.35 -1.81
CA ALA A 30 14.45 -0.44 -2.93
C ALA A 30 14.54 1.05 -2.52
N VAL A 31 13.91 1.43 -1.41
CA VAL A 31 13.72 2.82 -0.99
C VAL A 31 14.76 3.30 0.03
N THR A 32 15.64 2.40 0.48
CA THR A 32 16.70 2.69 1.48
C THR A 32 17.69 3.78 1.06
N SER A 33 17.82 4.10 -0.23
CA SER A 33 18.84 5.03 -0.73
C SER A 33 18.55 6.51 -0.45
N LYS A 34 17.27 6.90 -0.29
CA LYS A 34 16.88 8.31 -0.10
C LYS A 34 15.71 8.44 0.87
N LEU A 35 15.96 9.10 2.01
CA LEU A 35 14.95 9.37 3.03
C LEU A 35 13.77 10.19 2.48
N ASN A 36 14.04 11.19 1.63
CA ASN A 36 12.98 12.02 1.07
C ASN A 36 11.99 11.21 0.22
N THR A 37 12.49 10.24 -0.55
CA THR A 37 11.67 9.35 -1.38
C THR A 37 10.87 8.35 -0.53
N SER A 38 11.45 7.87 0.58
CA SER A 38 10.77 6.91 1.47
C SER A 38 9.54 7.51 2.15
N VAL A 39 9.66 8.75 2.62
CA VAL A 39 8.56 9.46 3.29
C VAL A 39 7.41 9.68 2.33
N VAL A 40 7.69 10.15 1.10
CA VAL A 40 6.65 10.39 0.09
C VAL A 40 5.98 9.08 -0.34
N MET A 41 6.75 8.01 -0.56
CA MET A 41 6.19 6.71 -0.92
C MET A 41 5.34 6.11 0.20
N GLY A 42 5.80 6.19 1.46
CA GLY A 42 5.03 5.71 2.61
C GLY A 42 3.70 6.45 2.75
N LEU A 43 3.71 7.77 2.60
CA LEU A 43 2.49 8.58 2.66
C LEU A 43 1.52 8.25 1.52
N ALA A 44 2.03 8.04 0.30
CA ALA A 44 1.23 7.59 -0.83
C ALA A 44 0.57 6.23 -0.58
N VAL A 45 1.33 5.25 -0.05
CA VAL A 45 0.82 3.91 0.27
C VAL A 45 -0.30 3.97 1.32
N ILE A 46 -0.15 4.78 2.37
CA ILE A 46 -1.18 4.93 3.41
C ILE A 46 -2.50 5.44 2.81
N VAL A 47 -2.42 6.47 1.96
CA VAL A 47 -3.60 7.06 1.31
C VAL A 47 -4.26 6.05 0.38
N VAL A 48 -3.48 5.42 -0.51
CA VAL A 48 -3.99 4.43 -1.47
C VAL A 48 -4.62 3.24 -0.74
N MET A 49 -3.97 2.73 0.31
CA MET A 49 -4.48 1.60 1.07
C MET A 49 -5.78 1.93 1.78
N GLY A 50 -5.94 3.15 2.31
CA GLY A 50 -7.20 3.61 2.90
C GLY A 50 -8.36 3.59 1.90
N PHE A 51 -8.17 4.19 0.73
CA PHE A 51 -9.20 4.21 -0.31
C PHE A 51 -9.45 2.84 -0.95
N ALA A 52 -8.41 2.03 -1.14
CA ALA A 52 -8.55 0.69 -1.70
C ALA A 52 -9.40 -0.22 -0.78
N ASN A 53 -9.22 -0.14 0.55
CA ASN A 53 -10.02 -0.90 1.50
C ASN A 53 -11.51 -0.53 1.39
N LEU A 54 -11.81 0.77 1.27
CA LEU A 54 -13.17 1.25 1.11
C LEU A 54 -13.82 0.71 -0.17
N ILE A 55 -13.13 0.82 -1.30
CA ILE A 55 -13.67 0.40 -2.61
C ILE A 55 -13.84 -1.13 -2.67
N ILE A 56 -12.85 -1.90 -2.20
CA ILE A 56 -12.92 -3.37 -2.23
C ILE A 56 -14.01 -3.88 -1.29
N SER A 57 -14.17 -3.26 -0.12
CA SER A 57 -15.24 -3.62 0.81
C SER A 57 -16.63 -3.44 0.18
N LEU A 58 -16.83 -2.43 -0.66
CA LEU A 58 -18.10 -2.21 -1.39
C LEU A 58 -18.31 -3.19 -2.55
N MET A 59 -17.22 -3.68 -3.17
CA MET A 59 -17.28 -4.59 -4.32
C MET A 59 -17.29 -6.08 -3.95
N ARG A 60 -17.12 -6.41 -2.67
CA ARG A 60 -16.94 -7.78 -2.16
C ARG A 60 -17.98 -8.78 -2.67
N ASP A 61 -19.26 -8.44 -2.68
CA ASP A 61 -20.35 -9.37 -3.04
C ASP A 61 -20.33 -9.78 -4.52
N TYR A 62 -19.69 -8.98 -5.38
CA TYR A 62 -19.62 -9.23 -6.81
C TYR A 62 -18.35 -9.99 -7.24
N ILE A 63 -17.42 -10.27 -6.32
CA ILE A 63 -16.09 -10.81 -6.64
C ILE A 63 -16.08 -12.34 -6.52
N PRO A 64 -15.92 -13.10 -7.62
CA PRO A 64 -15.78 -14.54 -7.56
C PRO A 64 -14.38 -14.93 -7.05
N SER A 65 -14.30 -15.96 -6.19
CA SER A 65 -13.07 -16.36 -5.48
C SER A 65 -11.88 -16.69 -6.38
N LYS A 66 -12.12 -17.08 -7.65
CA LYS A 66 -11.06 -17.45 -8.59
C LYS A 66 -10.27 -16.25 -9.15
N VAL A 67 -10.85 -15.05 -9.15
CA VAL A 67 -10.27 -13.84 -9.80
C VAL A 67 -10.04 -12.69 -8.82
N ARG A 68 -10.15 -12.97 -7.53
CA ARG A 68 -10.01 -12.05 -6.41
C ARG A 68 -8.76 -11.17 -6.49
N ILE A 69 -7.57 -11.79 -6.46
CA ILE A 69 -6.27 -11.09 -6.45
C ILE A 69 -6.12 -10.16 -7.65
N ILE A 70 -6.65 -10.56 -8.81
CA ILE A 70 -6.58 -9.78 -10.05
C ILE A 70 -7.42 -8.51 -9.93
N ILE A 71 -8.63 -8.61 -9.38
CA ILE A 71 -9.53 -7.46 -9.19
C ILE A 71 -8.94 -6.48 -8.19
N GLU A 72 -8.38 -6.97 -7.07
CA GLU A 72 -7.75 -6.11 -6.06
C GLU A 72 -6.56 -5.35 -6.63
N MET A 73 -5.65 -6.03 -7.36
CA MET A 73 -4.53 -5.37 -8.02
C MET A 73 -4.98 -4.33 -9.04
N LEU A 74 -6.10 -4.55 -9.74
CA LEU A 74 -6.64 -3.60 -10.71
C LEU A 74 -7.20 -2.34 -10.03
N VAL A 75 -7.89 -2.49 -8.89
CA VAL A 75 -8.36 -1.35 -8.08
C VAL A 75 -7.17 -0.55 -7.56
N ILE A 76 -6.16 -1.21 -6.99
CA ILE A 76 -4.95 -0.54 -6.48
C ILE A 76 -4.24 0.20 -7.62
N ALA A 77 -4.04 -0.46 -8.78
CA ALA A 77 -3.38 0.15 -9.93
C ALA A 77 -4.10 1.42 -10.39
N SER A 78 -5.43 1.39 -10.50
CA SER A 78 -6.21 2.56 -10.89
C SER A 78 -6.04 3.73 -9.92
N LEU A 79 -6.07 3.48 -8.62
CA LEU A 79 -5.87 4.52 -7.59
C LEU A 79 -4.46 5.09 -7.60
N VAL A 80 -3.43 4.23 -7.72
CA VAL A 80 -2.04 4.69 -7.75
C VAL A 80 -1.77 5.54 -8.99
N ILE A 81 -2.35 5.19 -10.15
CA ILE A 81 -2.22 5.99 -11.37
C ILE A 81 -2.84 7.38 -11.17
N VAL A 82 -4.00 7.48 -10.53
CA VAL A 82 -4.63 8.78 -10.21
C VAL A 82 -3.70 9.62 -9.32
N VAL A 83 -3.11 9.02 -8.29
CA VAL A 83 -2.15 9.71 -7.40
C VAL A 83 -0.90 10.16 -8.16
N ASP A 84 -0.36 9.33 -9.06
CA ASP A 84 0.79 9.67 -9.89
C ASP A 84 0.50 10.87 -10.80
N GLN A 85 -0.69 10.93 -11.41
CA GLN A 85 -1.09 12.08 -12.24
C GLN A 85 -1.25 13.36 -11.42
N VAL A 86 -1.83 13.26 -10.21
CA VAL A 86 -1.94 14.42 -9.30
C VAL A 86 -0.56 14.93 -8.89
N LEU A 87 0.39 14.05 -8.57
CA LEU A 87 1.76 14.46 -8.23
C LEU A 87 2.49 15.12 -9.41
N LYS A 88 2.27 14.64 -10.64
CA LYS A 88 2.86 15.23 -11.86
C LYS A 88 2.42 16.68 -12.05
N ALA A 89 1.20 17.02 -11.64
CA ALA A 89 0.65 18.36 -11.75
C ALA A 89 1.25 19.35 -10.72
N TYR A 90 1.53 18.91 -9.49
CA TYR A 90 2.00 19.80 -8.41
C TYR A 90 3.53 19.84 -8.24
N ALA A 91 4.25 18.76 -8.53
CA ALA A 91 5.69 18.67 -8.27
C ALA A 91 6.45 17.80 -9.28
N TYR A 92 6.78 18.38 -10.44
CA TYR A 92 7.43 17.68 -11.56
C TYR A 92 8.77 17.01 -11.21
N GLN A 93 9.61 17.65 -10.38
CA GLN A 93 10.90 17.07 -9.96
C GLN A 93 10.75 15.83 -9.06
N LEU A 94 9.72 15.79 -8.21
CA LEU A 94 9.42 14.65 -7.34
C LEU A 94 8.75 13.52 -8.13
N SER A 95 7.87 13.87 -9.08
CA SER A 95 7.22 12.90 -9.97
C SER A 95 8.19 12.10 -10.82
N LYS A 96 9.31 12.70 -11.27
CA LYS A 96 10.29 11.97 -12.08
C LYS A 96 10.95 10.83 -11.31
N GLN A 97 11.15 11.00 -10.00
CA GLN A 97 11.65 9.91 -9.14
C GLN A 97 10.52 8.93 -8.80
N LEU A 98 9.33 9.45 -8.48
CA LEU A 98 8.18 8.61 -8.09
C LEU A 98 7.63 7.71 -9.19
N SER A 99 7.77 8.10 -10.46
CA SER A 99 7.22 7.32 -11.58
C SER A 99 7.79 5.89 -11.65
N VAL A 100 8.99 5.64 -11.14
CA VAL A 100 9.56 4.28 -11.02
C VAL A 100 8.96 3.54 -9.82
N PHE A 101 8.73 4.26 -8.71
CA PHE A 101 8.16 3.68 -7.48
C PHE A 101 6.67 3.36 -7.59
N VAL A 102 5.93 3.98 -8.52
CA VAL A 102 4.53 3.65 -8.82
C VAL A 102 4.34 2.15 -9.06
N GLY A 103 5.22 1.52 -9.85
CA GLY A 103 5.17 0.07 -10.08
C GLY A 103 5.39 -0.75 -8.81
N LEU A 104 6.31 -0.32 -7.94
CA LEU A 104 6.57 -0.96 -6.64
C LEU A 104 5.43 -0.79 -5.64
N ILE A 105 4.63 0.28 -5.76
CA ILE A 105 3.42 0.47 -4.94
C ILE A 105 2.33 -0.51 -5.36
N ILE A 106 2.09 -0.65 -6.68
CA ILE A 106 1.05 -1.55 -7.22
C ILE A 106 1.33 -3.01 -6.85
N THR A 107 2.60 -3.42 -6.95
CA THR A 107 3.04 -4.79 -6.65
C THR A 107 3.41 -5.01 -5.18
N ASN A 108 3.02 -4.09 -4.29
CA ASN A 108 3.40 -4.19 -2.89
C ASN A 108 2.60 -5.26 -2.16
N CYS A 109 3.29 -6.30 -1.70
CA CYS A 109 2.68 -7.41 -0.98
C CYS A 109 2.00 -6.98 0.34
N ILE A 110 2.45 -5.88 0.98
CA ILE A 110 1.82 -5.38 2.21
C ILE A 110 0.43 -4.82 1.95
N VAL A 111 0.24 -4.16 0.80
CA VAL A 111 -1.02 -3.55 0.40
C VAL A 111 -2.02 -4.65 0.05
N LEU A 112 -1.60 -5.61 -0.77
CA LEU A 112 -2.42 -6.76 -1.13
C LEU A 112 -2.83 -7.56 0.11
N GLY A 113 -1.88 -7.96 0.96
CA GLY A 113 -2.16 -8.79 2.13
C GLY A 113 -3.06 -8.11 3.16
N ARG A 114 -3.03 -6.77 3.24
CA ARG A 114 -3.96 -6.01 4.09
C ARG A 114 -5.35 -5.89 3.47
N LEU A 115 -5.46 -5.75 2.15
CA LEU A 115 -6.78 -5.71 1.52
C LEU A 115 -7.49 -7.06 1.63
N GLU A 116 -6.76 -8.14 1.38
CA GLU A 116 -7.33 -9.48 1.47
C GLU A 116 -7.78 -9.85 2.89
N ALA A 117 -7.05 -9.39 3.91
CA ALA A 117 -7.35 -9.70 5.31
C ALA A 117 -8.43 -8.80 5.95
N PHE A 118 -8.64 -7.57 5.45
CA PHE A 118 -9.50 -6.57 6.10
C PHE A 118 -10.68 -6.10 5.23
N ALA A 119 -10.52 -6.04 3.90
CA ALA A 119 -11.58 -5.61 2.99
C ALA A 119 -12.40 -6.80 2.45
N MET A 120 -11.80 -8.00 2.41
CA MET A 120 -12.43 -9.31 2.16
C MET A 120 -12.54 -10.21 3.39
#